data_AF-K1R6V6-F1
#
_entry.id   AF-K1R6V6-F1
#
_cell.length_a   1.000
_cell.length_b   1.000
_cell.length_c   1.000
_cell.angle_alpha   90.00
_cell.angle_beta   90.00
_cell.angle_gamma   90.00
#
_symmetry.space_group_name_H-M   'P 1'
#
loop_
_entity.id
_entity.type
_entity.pdbx_description
1 polymer ?
#
loop_
_entity_poly.entity_id
_entity_poly.type
_entity_poly.pdbx_seq_one_letter_code
_entity_poly.pdbx_strand_id
1 'polypeptide(L)'
;CKVESGCRPIGCRYDVNSYSCGYFQIKEEYWEDCGRPGTSYKGCANDYTCASNCVRAYMKRYIGSSGCPANCESYARIHNGGPRGCRYPSTLRY
;
A
#
# COMPACT_ATOMS: atom_id res chain seq x y z
N CYS A 1 7.60 0.43 -3.79
CA CYS A 1 8.34 -0.81 -4.11
C CYS A 1 9.81 -0.74 -3.69
N LYS A 2 10.67 0.09 -4.32
CA LYS A 2 12.10 0.19 -3.91
C LYS A 2 12.26 0.67 -2.47
N VAL A 3 11.53 1.70 -2.07
CA VAL A 3 11.47 2.20 -0.68
C VAL A 3 11.04 1.10 0.30
N GLU A 4 9.97 0.37 -0.04
CA GLU A 4 9.35 -0.61 0.87
C GLU A 4 10.16 -1.90 1.08
N SER A 5 10.86 -2.38 0.05
CA SER A 5 11.45 -3.73 0.10
C SER A 5 12.68 -3.93 -0.79
N GLY A 6 13.20 -2.86 -1.41
CA GLY A 6 14.15 -2.99 -2.51
C GLY A 6 13.54 -3.64 -3.76
N CYS A 7 12.20 -3.70 -3.85
CA CYS A 7 11.44 -4.51 -4.80
C CYS A 7 11.72 -6.00 -4.70
N ARG A 8 11.59 -6.57 -3.50
CA ARG A 8 11.75 -8.01 -3.24
C ARG A 8 10.60 -8.52 -2.36
N PRO A 9 10.22 -9.81 -2.46
CA PRO A 9 9.20 -10.39 -1.58
C PRO A 9 9.83 -10.72 -0.23
N ILE A 10 9.97 -9.73 0.64
CA ILE A 10 10.69 -9.86 1.93
C ILE A 10 9.87 -10.52 3.05
N GLY A 11 8.75 -11.17 2.71
CA GLY A 11 7.83 -11.75 3.68
C GLY A 11 7.11 -10.67 4.50
N CYS A 12 6.70 -11.03 5.71
CA CYS A 12 5.95 -10.15 6.61
C CYS A 12 6.82 -9.65 7.76
N ARG A 13 6.71 -8.36 8.07
CA ARG A 13 7.36 -7.72 9.21
C ARG A 13 6.29 -7.09 10.08
N TYR A 14 6.44 -7.24 11.39
CA TYR A 14 5.53 -6.60 12.33
C TYR A 14 5.89 -5.12 12.46
N ASP A 15 4.95 -4.23 12.17
CA ASP A 15 5.14 -2.78 12.27
C ASP A 15 3.81 -2.05 12.55
N VAL A 16 3.82 -1.11 13.49
CA VAL A 16 2.65 -0.36 13.97
C VAL A 16 1.43 -1.27 14.16
N ASN A 17 1.50 -2.15 15.16
CA ASN A 17 0.42 -3.04 15.62
C ASN A 17 -0.10 -4.11 14.64
N SER A 18 0.44 -4.21 13.43
CA SER A 18 0.04 -5.24 12.47
C SER A 18 1.20 -5.69 11.58
N TYR A 19 1.00 -6.77 10.82
CA TYR A 19 2.01 -7.22 9.85
C TYR A 19 1.87 -6.45 8.54
N SER A 20 3.00 -5.98 8.02
CA SER A 20 3.17 -5.46 6.67
C SER A 20 3.94 -6.48 5.82
N CYS A 21 3.44 -6.83 4.64
CA CYS A 21 3.98 -7.95 3.85
C CYS A 21 4.45 -7.56 2.44
N GLY A 22 5.50 -8.25 1.98
CA GLY A 22 5.91 -8.39 0.59
C GLY A 22 6.44 -7.12 -0.07
N TYR A 23 6.25 -7.02 -1.39
CA TYR A 23 6.91 -6.03 -2.25
C TYR A 23 6.63 -4.57 -1.88
N PHE A 24 5.43 -4.32 -1.36
CA PHE A 24 4.95 -2.98 -1.03
C PHE A 24 4.61 -2.84 0.46
N GLN A 25 5.01 -3.79 1.31
CA GLN A 25 4.69 -3.78 2.74
C GLN A 25 3.20 -3.51 3.01
N ILE A 26 2.34 -4.18 2.23
CA ILE A 26 0.87 -4.06 2.32
C ILE A 26 0.43 -4.64 3.66
N LYS A 27 -0.53 -4.00 4.35
CA LYS A 27 -1.21 -4.53 5.54
C LYS A 27 -2.50 -5.27 5.16
N GLU A 28 -3.06 -6.05 6.08
CA GLU A 28 -4.27 -6.83 5.81
C GLU A 28 -5.45 -5.92 5.46
N GLU A 29 -5.71 -4.86 6.22
CA GLU A 29 -6.79 -3.90 5.92
C GLU A 29 -6.62 -3.22 4.55
N TYR A 30 -5.37 -2.96 4.13
CA TYR A 30 -5.07 -2.42 2.81
C TYR A 30 -5.44 -3.43 1.72
N TRP A 31 -5.08 -4.70 1.90
CA TRP A 31 -5.41 -5.78 0.98
C TRP A 31 -6.93 -6.01 0.87
N GLU A 32 -7.64 -5.93 1.99
CA GLU A 32 -9.10 -5.97 1.98
C GLU A 32 -9.67 -4.82 1.15
N ASP A 33 -9.14 -3.62 1.35
CA ASP A 33 -9.62 -2.43 0.69
C ASP A 33 -9.35 -2.38 -0.81
N CYS A 34 -8.29 -3.05 -1.26
CA CYS A 34 -7.98 -3.20 -2.67
C CYS A 34 -8.76 -4.33 -3.36
N GLY A 35 -9.72 -4.96 -2.66
CA GLY A 35 -10.64 -5.95 -3.22
C GLY A 35 -10.21 -7.39 -3.03
N ARG A 36 -9.37 -7.67 -2.02
CA ARG A 36 -8.89 -9.03 -1.68
C ARG A 36 -8.32 -9.84 -2.88
N PRO A 37 -7.45 -9.26 -3.74
CA PRO A 37 -6.94 -9.96 -4.90
C PRO A 37 -6.04 -11.15 -4.53
N GLY A 38 -5.97 -12.14 -5.43
CA GLY A 38 -5.18 -13.35 -5.24
C GLY A 38 -5.88 -14.38 -4.34
N THR A 39 -5.11 -15.32 -3.79
CA THR A 39 -5.64 -16.40 -2.94
C THR A 39 -5.67 -16.05 -1.45
N SER A 40 -4.82 -15.13 -1.02
CA SER A 40 -4.74 -14.64 0.37
C SER A 40 -3.97 -13.33 0.43
N TYR A 41 -4.12 -12.59 1.53
CA TYR A 41 -3.33 -11.39 1.83
C TYR A 41 -1.82 -11.65 1.64
N LYS A 42 -1.23 -12.59 2.39
CA LYS A 42 0.22 -12.85 2.36
C LYS A 42 0.70 -13.39 1.02
N GLY A 43 -0.12 -14.21 0.36
CA GLY A 43 0.18 -14.72 -0.99
C GLY A 43 0.23 -13.59 -2.01
N CYS A 44 -0.79 -12.72 -2.01
CA CYS A 44 -0.84 -11.58 -2.91
C CYS A 44 0.28 -10.57 -2.65
N ALA A 45 0.57 -10.26 -1.38
CA ALA A 45 1.61 -9.31 -1.02
C ALA A 45 3.01 -9.74 -1.50
N ASN A 46 3.29 -11.05 -1.53
CA ASN A 46 4.55 -11.63 -2.00
C ASN A 46 4.57 -11.95 -3.50
N ASP A 47 3.49 -11.71 -4.24
CA ASP A 47 3.45 -11.77 -5.69
C ASP A 47 3.50 -10.34 -6.27
N TYR A 48 4.46 -10.07 -7.16
CA TYR A 48 4.69 -8.70 -7.64
C TYR A 48 3.48 -8.15 -8.40
N THR A 49 2.87 -8.98 -9.24
CA THR A 49 1.74 -8.59 -10.09
C THR A 49 0.49 -8.36 -9.24
N CYS A 50 0.19 -9.27 -8.31
CA CYS A 50 -0.95 -9.16 -7.40
C CYS A 50 -0.81 -7.95 -6.49
N ALA A 51 0.35 -7.77 -5.84
CA ALA A 51 0.60 -6.63 -4.98
C ALA A 51 0.52 -5.30 -5.76
N SER A 52 1.07 -5.24 -6.98
CA SER A 52 0.96 -4.04 -7.83
C SER A 52 -0.48 -3.74 -8.24
N ASN A 53 -1.28 -4.77 -8.55
CA ASN A 53 -2.71 -4.63 -8.81
C ASN A 53 -3.47 -4.12 -7.59
N CYS A 54 -3.15 -4.65 -6.40
CA CYS A 54 -3.72 -4.20 -5.14
C CYS A 54 -3.43 -2.71 -4.89
N VAL A 55 -2.17 -2.26 -5.03
CA VAL A 55 -1.83 -0.83 -4.90
C VAL A 55 -2.62 0.02 -5.89
N ARG A 56 -2.71 -0.38 -7.17
CA ARG A 56 -3.50 0.35 -8.18
C ARG A 56 -4.98 0.45 -7.81
N ALA A 57 -5.58 -0.63 -7.33
CA ALA A 57 -6.97 -0.66 -6.92
C ALA A 57 -7.22 0.22 -5.67
N TYR A 58 -6.30 0.17 -4.69
CA TYR A 58 -6.34 1.03 -3.51
C TYR A 58 -6.26 2.52 -3.87
N MET A 59 -5.34 2.89 -4.76
CA MET A 59 -5.24 4.27 -5.26
C MET A 59 -6.50 4.70 -6.00
N LYS A 60 -7.04 3.84 -6.88
CA LYS A 60 -8.29 4.11 -7.60
C LYS A 60 -9.46 4.34 -6.65
N ARG A 61 -9.53 3.58 -5.54
CA ARG A 61 -10.57 3.70 -4.53
C ARG A 61 -10.50 5.02 -3.76
N TYR A 62 -9.29 5.46 -3.39
CA TYR A 62 -9.13 6.55 -2.43
C TYR A 62 -8.70 7.90 -3.01
N ILE A 63 -8.08 7.95 -4.19
CA ILE A 63 -7.55 9.23 -4.71
C ILE A 63 -8.63 10.30 -4.85
N GLY A 64 -9.81 9.96 -5.37
CA GLY A 64 -10.90 10.92 -5.59
C GLY A 64 -11.47 11.52 -4.31
N SER A 65 -11.46 10.78 -3.19
CA SER A 65 -11.97 11.23 -1.88
C SER A 65 -10.88 11.65 -0.90
N SER A 66 -9.60 11.43 -1.25
CA SER A 66 -8.44 11.87 -0.47
C SER A 66 -8.32 13.39 -0.41
N GLY A 67 -8.86 14.07 -1.43
CA GLY A 67 -8.79 15.51 -1.65
C GLY A 67 -7.36 16.02 -1.82
N CYS A 68 -6.56 15.25 -2.56
CA CYS A 68 -5.22 15.56 -3.05
C CYS A 68 -5.16 15.29 -4.57
N PRO A 69 -4.24 15.93 -5.31
CA PRO A 69 -4.11 15.70 -6.75
C PRO A 69 -3.61 14.28 -7.07
N ALA A 70 -4.04 13.74 -8.21
CA ALA A 70 -3.67 12.43 -8.73
C ALA A 70 -2.22 12.40 -9.28
N ASN A 71 -1.22 12.45 -8.39
CA ASN A 71 0.20 12.43 -8.72
C ASN A 71 0.99 11.45 -7.84
N CYS A 72 2.26 11.23 -8.17
CA CYS A 72 3.10 10.24 -7.50
C CYS A 72 3.26 10.53 -6.00
N GLU A 73 3.43 11.80 -5.61
CA GLU A 73 3.55 12.20 -4.21
C GLU A 73 2.29 11.82 -3.41
N SER A 74 1.10 12.19 -3.90
CA SER A 74 -0.16 11.83 -3.25
C SER A 74 -0.32 10.32 -3.13
N TYR A 75 0.00 9.56 -4.18
CA TYR A 75 -0.10 8.10 -4.15
C TYR A 75 0.88 7.46 -3.16
N ALA A 76 2.13 7.94 -3.10
CA ALA A 76 3.12 7.48 -2.13
C ALA A 76 2.64 7.74 -0.70
N ARG A 77 2.11 8.94 -0.44
CA ARG A 77 1.62 9.33 0.88
C ARG A 77 0.33 8.61 1.26
N ILE A 78 -0.57 8.32 0.32
CA ILE A 78 -1.75 7.47 0.53
C ILE A 78 -1.32 6.03 0.81
N HIS A 79 -0.28 5.53 0.14
CA HIS A 79 0.27 4.19 0.40
C HIS A 79 0.78 4.07 1.84
N ASN A 80 1.54 5.06 2.29
CA ASN A 80 2.14 5.07 3.63
C ASN A 80 1.14 5.41 4.75
N GLY A 81 0.23 6.36 4.52
CA GLY A 81 -0.65 6.93 5.55
C GLY A 81 -2.14 6.56 5.42
N GLY A 82 -2.50 5.65 4.52
CA GLY A 82 -3.88 5.24 4.29
C GLY A 82 -4.71 6.25 3.48
N PRO A 83 -6.05 6.18 3.51
CA PRO A 83 -6.93 6.87 2.55
C PRO A 83 -6.77 8.39 2.45
N ARG A 84 -6.32 9.03 3.53
CA ARG A 84 -6.06 10.48 3.61
C ARG A 84 -4.58 10.79 3.88
N GLY A 85 -3.68 9.83 3.66
CA GLY A 85 -2.27 9.94 3.99
C GLY A 85 -1.58 11.14 3.33
N CYS A 86 -2.02 11.56 2.14
CA CYS A 86 -1.55 12.77 1.47
C CYS A 86 -1.86 14.10 2.19
N ARG A 87 -2.69 14.09 3.24
CA ARG A 87 -2.99 15.27 4.07
C ARG A 87 -2.21 15.29 5.38
N TYR A 88 -1.59 14.18 5.75
CA TYR A 88 -0.94 14.04 7.04
C TYR A 88 0.51 14.51 6.95
N PRO A 89 0.98 15.40 7.84
CA PRO A 89 2.38 15.81 7.89
C PRO A 89 3.35 14.63 8.13
N SER A 90 2.88 13.56 8.79
CA SER A 90 3.68 12.36 9.06
C SER A 90 4.18 11.63 7.82
N THR A 91 3.54 11.83 6.65
CA THR A 91 3.91 11.17 5.39
C THR A 91 4.83 12.02 4.52
N LEU A 92 5.21 13.24 4.93
CA LEU A 92 6.02 14.15 4.10
C LEU A 92 7.46 13.67 3.87
N ARG A 93 7.99 12.80 4.75
CA ARG A 93 9.35 12.25 4.65
C ARG A 93 9.42 10.88 3.99
N TYR A 94 8.26 10.33 3.61
CA TYR A 94 8.14 9.06 2.92
C TYR A 94 8.34 9.27 1.41
#